data_AF-A0A367MBQ2-F1
#
_entry.id   AF-A0A367MBQ2-F1
#
_cell.length_a   1.000
_cell.length_b   1.000
_cell.length_c   1.000
_cell.angle_alpha   90.00
_cell.angle_beta   90.00
_cell.angle_gamma   90.00
#
_symmetry.space_group_name_H-M   'P 1'
#
loop_
_entity.id
_entity.type
_entity.pdbx_description
1 polymer ?
#
loop_
_entity_poly.entity_id
_entity_poly.type
_entity_poly.pdbx_seq_one_letter_code
_entity_poly.pdbx_strand_id
1 'polypeptide(L)'
;MRLGLPALAAGLLALRFLAELPSVGWLLGMAAAGLLLLFGRLYWLGLFLLGFAWACGSAQVALDGRLAAELDGRTLWLEGRVVDLPASGEGVTRFRLEEVSAARGVLLPERLRLSWRGAPPLMGGERWRLAVTLKRPRGLVNAAGFDYEAWLLAQRVGAVGTVKAGQRLQPASGLDAWRDAWRQRLLAVDAQGRGAALAALVL
;
A
#
# COMPACT_ATOMS: atom_id res chain seq x y z
N MET A 1 -1.60 11.80 33.35
CA MET A 1 -2.02 10.77 32.37
C MET A 1 -2.97 11.28 31.28
N ARG A 2 -3.88 12.24 31.53
CA ARG A 2 -4.92 12.66 30.56
C ARG A 2 -4.44 13.29 29.24
N LEU A 3 -3.22 13.83 29.19
CA LEU A 3 -2.68 14.54 28.01
C LEU A 3 -1.77 13.70 27.10
N GLY A 4 -1.48 12.44 27.44
CA GLY A 4 -0.49 11.64 26.68
C GLY A 4 -0.96 11.24 25.28
N LEU A 5 -2.14 10.60 25.20
CA LEU A 5 -2.77 10.22 23.93
C LEU A 5 -3.01 11.39 22.97
N PRO A 6 -3.59 12.54 23.39
CA PRO A 6 -3.79 13.66 22.48
C PRO A 6 -2.46 14.27 22.02
N ALA A 7 -1.41 14.28 22.84
CA ALA A 7 -0.09 14.77 22.43
C ALA A 7 0.56 13.85 21.38
N LEU A 8 0.47 12.53 21.56
CA LEU A 8 0.94 11.56 20.56
C LEU A 8 0.18 11.73 19.24
N ALA A 9 -1.15 11.81 19.30
CA ALA A 9 -1.99 12.01 18.12
C ALA A 9 -1.68 13.33 17.39
N ALA A 10 -1.47 14.42 18.15
CA ALA A 10 -1.05 15.69 17.58
C ALA A 10 0.31 15.59 16.89
N GLY A 11 1.26 14.85 17.47
CA GLY A 11 2.57 14.58 16.85
C GLY A 11 2.44 13.83 15.53
N LEU A 12 1.58 12.80 15.47
CA LEU A 12 1.31 12.05 14.25
C LEU A 12 0.68 12.92 13.15
N LEU A 13 -0.25 13.80 13.52
CA LEU A 13 -0.96 14.68 12.59
C LEU A 13 -0.12 15.88 12.12
N ALA A 14 0.86 16.31 12.91
CA ALA A 14 1.70 17.46 12.58
C ALA A 14 2.48 17.29 11.27
N LEU A 15 2.78 16.05 10.85
CA LEU A 15 3.39 15.74 9.56
C LEU A 15 2.65 16.38 8.38
N ARG A 16 1.31 16.48 8.45
CA ARG A 16 0.47 17.00 7.36
C ARG A 16 0.70 18.49 7.06
N PHE A 17 1.35 19.22 7.96
CA PHE A 17 1.67 20.63 7.79
C PHE A 17 3.09 20.87 7.26
N LEU A 18 3.90 19.81 7.07
CA LEU A 18 5.22 19.94 6.47
C LEU A 18 5.18 19.79 4.95
N ALA A 19 5.86 20.70 4.27
CA ALA A 19 6.13 20.59 2.84
C ALA A 19 7.28 19.61 2.54
N GLU A 20 8.25 19.51 3.45
CA GLU A 20 9.45 18.68 3.32
C GLU A 20 9.71 17.89 4.61
N LEU A 21 10.20 16.67 4.45
CA LEU A 21 10.49 15.80 5.59
C LEU A 21 11.83 16.19 6.23
N PRO A 22 11.91 16.22 7.58
CA PRO A 22 13.18 16.43 8.26
C PRO A 22 14.19 15.34 7.88
N SER A 23 15.48 15.68 7.88
CA SER A 23 16.53 14.71 7.63
C SER A 23 16.56 13.62 8.72
N VAL A 24 17.11 12.46 8.39
CA VAL A 24 17.19 11.31 9.31
C VAL A 24 17.89 11.68 10.62
N GLY A 25 18.92 12.54 10.57
CA GLY A 25 19.62 13.02 11.76
C GLY A 25 18.71 13.80 12.72
N TRP A 26 17.86 14.68 12.19
CA TRP A 26 16.87 15.41 13.00
C TRP A 26 15.84 14.47 13.60
N LEU A 27 15.36 13.49 12.85
CA LEU A 27 14.40 12.51 13.35
C LEU A 27 14.96 11.68 14.51
N LEU A 28 16.22 11.24 14.40
CA LEU A 28 16.91 10.53 15.49
C LEU A 28 17.09 11.43 16.72
N GLY A 29 17.46 12.69 16.52
CA GLY A 29 17.57 13.67 17.60
C GLY A 29 16.25 13.91 18.32
N MET A 30 15.16 14.06 17.56
CA MET A 30 13.80 14.22 18.12
C MET A 30 13.34 12.97 18.86
N ALA A 31 13.62 11.78 18.35
CA ALA A 31 13.30 10.51 19.03
C ALA A 31 14.08 10.36 20.34
N ALA A 32 15.39 10.65 20.33
CA ALA A 32 16.22 10.61 21.53
C ALA A 32 15.77 11.62 22.58
N ALA A 33 15.52 12.87 22.18
CA ALA A 33 14.94 13.89 23.06
C ALA A 33 13.56 13.47 23.59
N GLY A 34 12.72 12.89 22.73
CA GLY A 34 11.41 12.36 23.08
C GLY A 34 11.50 11.30 24.18
N LEU A 35 12.40 10.32 24.02
CA LEU A 35 12.67 9.27 25.01
C LEU A 35 13.15 9.84 26.35
N LEU A 36 14.08 10.80 26.33
CA LEU A 36 14.57 11.44 27.55
C LEU A 36 13.45 12.18 28.30
N LEU A 37 12.56 12.86 27.58
CA LEU A 37 11.45 13.63 28.15
C LEU A 37 10.34 12.75 28.74
N LEU A 38 10.25 11.46 28.38
CA LEU A 38 9.28 10.52 28.95
C LEU A 38 9.46 10.30 30.45
N PHE A 39 10.70 10.41 30.96
CA PHE A 39 11.02 10.20 32.37
C PHE A 39 10.78 11.44 33.24
N GLY A 40 10.38 12.57 32.64
CA GLY A 40 10.18 13.84 33.32
C GLY A 40 8.71 14.29 33.39
N ARG A 41 8.49 15.47 33.98
CA ARG A 41 7.17 16.12 34.01
C ARG A 41 6.67 16.56 32.62
N LEU A 42 7.56 16.60 31.62
CA LEU A 42 7.26 16.94 30.23
C LEU A 42 6.97 15.70 29.35
N TYR A 43 6.54 14.59 29.95
CA TYR A 43 6.27 13.34 29.23
C TYR A 43 5.31 13.51 28.03
N TRP A 44 4.37 14.46 28.08
CA TRP A 44 3.45 14.76 26.98
C TRP A 44 4.19 15.34 25.76
N LEU A 45 5.21 16.17 25.97
CA LEU A 45 6.05 16.69 24.89
C LEU A 45 6.94 15.57 24.32
N GLY A 46 7.41 14.67 25.19
CA GLY A 46 8.11 13.45 24.76
C GLY A 46 7.27 12.58 23.83
N LEU A 47 6.00 12.33 24.20
CA LEU A 47 5.05 11.59 23.37
C LEU A 47 4.74 12.30 22.04
N PHE A 48 4.62 13.63 22.04
CA PHE A 48 4.46 14.41 20.81
C PHE A 48 5.65 14.22 19.87
N LEU A 49 6.89 14.39 20.37
CA LEU A 49 8.11 14.24 19.57
C LEU A 49 8.28 12.81 19.03
N LEU A 50 7.94 11.80 19.83
CA LEU A 50 7.98 10.40 19.39
C LEU A 50 6.93 10.11 18.32
N GLY A 51 5.70 10.60 18.50
CA GLY A 51 4.66 10.48 17.47
C GLY A 51 5.06 11.16 16.17
N PHE A 52 5.63 12.36 16.27
CA PHE A 52 6.10 13.10 15.09
C PHE A 52 7.28 12.42 14.39
N ALA A 53 8.30 12.00 15.13
CA ALA A 53 9.46 11.29 14.57
C ALA A 53 9.04 9.97 13.92
N TRP A 54 8.10 9.24 14.54
CA TRP A 54 7.51 8.03 13.98
C TRP A 54 6.74 8.30 12.69
N ALA A 55 5.88 9.33 12.65
CA ALA A 55 5.14 9.69 11.45
C ALA A 55 6.07 10.04 10.29
N CYS A 56 7.07 10.89 10.53
CA CYS A 56 8.07 11.28 9.55
C CYS A 56 8.88 10.08 9.05
N GLY A 57 9.38 9.22 9.96
CA GLY A 57 10.11 8.00 9.59
C GLY A 57 9.25 7.03 8.78
N SER A 58 8.00 6.82 9.20
CA SER A 58 7.05 6.00 8.46
C SER A 58 6.78 6.54 7.05
N ALA A 59 6.63 7.85 6.91
CA ALA A 59 6.45 8.51 5.62
C ALA A 59 7.70 8.39 4.73
N GLN A 60 8.90 8.59 5.28
CA GLN A 60 10.15 8.40 4.54
C GLN A 60 10.26 6.98 3.99
N VAL A 61 10.04 5.95 4.83
CA VAL A 61 10.03 4.55 4.37
C VAL A 61 9.01 4.31 3.26
N ALA A 62 7.85 4.99 3.27
CA ALA A 62 6.84 4.87 2.22
C ALA A 62 7.27 5.55 0.92
N LEU A 63 8.00 6.67 1.00
CA LEU A 63 8.51 7.41 -0.14
C LEU A 63 9.71 6.72 -0.78
N ASP A 64 10.63 6.19 0.03
CA ASP A 64 11.79 5.42 -0.41
C ASP A 64 11.36 4.13 -1.14
N GLY A 65 10.23 3.55 -0.75
CA GLY A 65 9.62 2.40 -1.42
C GLY A 65 8.94 2.71 -2.75
N ARG A 66 8.99 3.95 -3.26
CA ARG A 66 8.39 4.32 -4.55
C ARG A 66 9.23 3.86 -5.73
N LEU A 67 8.56 3.64 -6.87
CA LEU A 67 9.21 3.28 -8.12
C LEU A 67 10.32 4.28 -8.48
N ALA A 68 11.48 3.79 -8.92
CA ALA A 68 12.56 4.64 -9.41
C ALA A 68 12.10 5.51 -10.60
N ALA A 69 12.57 6.76 -10.67
CA ALA A 69 12.15 7.72 -11.69
C ALA A 69 12.43 7.22 -13.12
N GLU A 70 13.55 6.51 -13.28
CA GLU A 70 13.99 5.94 -14.54
C GLU A 70 13.05 4.86 -15.09
N LEU A 71 12.26 4.22 -14.23
CA LEU A 71 11.31 3.17 -14.60
C LEU A 71 9.90 3.71 -14.87
N ASP A 72 9.67 4.99 -14.61
CA ASP A 72 8.36 5.62 -14.82
C ASP A 72 8.01 5.64 -16.32
N GLY A 73 6.87 5.03 -16.67
CA GLY A 73 6.41 4.86 -18.05
C GLY A 73 7.05 3.70 -18.82
N ARG A 74 8.01 2.97 -18.23
CA ARG A 74 8.64 1.82 -18.88
C ARG A 74 7.79 0.56 -18.77
N THR A 75 7.84 -0.27 -19.81
CA THR A 75 7.22 -1.60 -19.80
C THR A 75 8.27 -2.65 -19.46
N LEU A 76 8.04 -3.38 -18.37
CA LEU A 76 8.96 -4.39 -17.87
C LEU A 76 8.23 -5.72 -17.69
N TRP A 77 8.97 -6.81 -17.86
CA TRP A 77 8.54 -8.11 -17.39
C TRP A 77 8.85 -8.23 -15.91
N LEU A 78 7.83 -8.56 -15.13
CA LEU A 78 7.91 -8.74 -13.70
C LEU A 78 7.17 -10.00 -13.27
N GLU A 79 7.68 -10.64 -12.24
CA GLU A 79 7.09 -11.81 -11.61
C GLU A 79 6.65 -11.43 -10.21
N GLY A 80 5.50 -11.91 -9.76
CA GLY A 80 5.02 -11.64 -8.42
C GLY A 80 3.81 -12.48 -8.05
N ARG A 81 3.38 -12.36 -6.80
CA ARG A 81 2.20 -13.02 -6.26
C ARG A 81 1.03 -12.04 -6.18
N VAL A 82 -0.15 -12.47 -6.62
CA VAL A 82 -1.40 -11.74 -6.42
C VAL A 82 -1.84 -11.94 -4.97
N VAL A 83 -1.97 -10.87 -4.19
CA VAL A 83 -2.27 -10.94 -2.74
C VAL A 83 -3.64 -10.43 -2.35
N ASP A 84 -4.31 -9.71 -3.25
CA ASP A 84 -5.61 -9.11 -2.97
C ASP A 84 -6.65 -9.60 -3.94
N LEU A 85 -7.90 -9.51 -3.50
CA LEU A 85 -9.04 -9.92 -4.28
C LEU A 85 -9.17 -9.05 -5.52
N PRO A 86 -9.10 -9.64 -6.72
CA PRO A 86 -9.22 -8.89 -7.96
C PRO A 86 -10.59 -8.21 -8.01
N ALA A 87 -10.60 -6.89 -8.03
CA ALA A 87 -11.80 -6.09 -8.22
C ALA A 87 -12.02 -5.91 -9.73
N SER A 88 -13.00 -6.64 -10.27
CA SER A 88 -13.42 -6.53 -11.66
C SER A 88 -14.50 -5.46 -11.81
N GLY A 89 -14.26 -4.46 -12.66
CA GLY A 89 -15.25 -3.44 -13.03
C GLY A 89 -15.02 -2.96 -14.45
N GLU A 90 -16.10 -2.78 -15.23
CA GLU A 90 -16.06 -2.27 -16.62
C GLU A 90 -15.00 -2.95 -17.53
N GLY A 91 -14.80 -4.26 -17.37
CA GLY A 91 -13.83 -5.04 -18.14
C GLY A 91 -12.35 -4.82 -17.75
N VAL A 92 -12.09 -4.11 -16.65
CA VAL A 92 -10.76 -3.94 -16.06
C VAL A 92 -10.72 -4.61 -14.69
N THR A 93 -9.75 -5.51 -14.52
CA THR A 93 -9.47 -6.17 -13.26
C THR A 93 -8.33 -5.45 -12.55
N ARG A 94 -8.60 -4.94 -11.35
CA ARG A 94 -7.60 -4.28 -10.50
C ARG A 94 -7.19 -5.22 -9.38
N PHE A 95 -5.90 -5.40 -9.19
CA PHE A 95 -5.36 -6.28 -8.15
C PHE A 95 -4.04 -5.75 -7.62
N ARG A 96 -3.59 -6.28 -6.48
CA ARG A 96 -2.29 -5.98 -5.89
C ARG A 96 -1.32 -7.13 -6.14
N LEU A 97 -0.10 -6.77 -6.51
CA LEU A 97 1.00 -7.71 -6.72
C LEU A 97 2.09 -7.43 -5.68
N GLU A 98 2.54 -8.49 -5.01
CA GLU A 98 3.61 -8.50 -4.02
C GLU A 98 4.69 -9.51 -4.39
N GLU A 99 5.78 -9.56 -3.61
CA GLU A 99 6.96 -10.39 -3.88
C GLU A 99 7.50 -10.15 -5.31
N VAL A 100 7.53 -8.87 -5.72
CA VAL A 100 7.78 -8.50 -7.11
C VAL A 100 9.26 -8.61 -7.43
N SER A 101 9.58 -9.34 -8.49
CA SER A 101 10.93 -9.50 -9.02
C SER A 101 10.95 -9.17 -10.52
N ALA A 102 12.04 -8.57 -10.98
CA ALA A 102 12.29 -8.33 -12.40
C ALA A 102 13.70 -8.79 -12.79
N ALA A 103 14.14 -8.42 -13.99
CA ALA A 103 15.50 -8.69 -14.44
C ALA A 103 16.55 -8.20 -13.41
N ARG A 104 17.67 -8.91 -13.36
CA ARG A 104 18.75 -8.66 -12.39
C ARG A 104 19.20 -7.19 -12.44
N GLY A 105 19.21 -6.53 -11.28
CA GLY A 105 19.61 -5.13 -11.13
C GLY A 105 18.47 -4.11 -11.15
N VAL A 106 17.22 -4.53 -11.40
CA VAL A 106 16.06 -3.64 -11.31
C VAL A 106 15.44 -3.74 -9.91
N LEU A 107 15.51 -2.64 -9.16
CA LEU A 107 14.81 -2.50 -7.88
C LEU A 107 13.36 -2.06 -8.13
N LEU A 108 12.42 -2.88 -7.67
CA LEU A 108 10.99 -2.61 -7.76
C LEU A 108 10.40 -2.44 -6.36
N PRO A 109 9.32 -1.63 -6.23
CA PRO A 109 8.55 -1.56 -5.00
C PRO A 109 8.01 -2.92 -4.56
N GLU A 110 7.92 -3.13 -3.25
CA GLU A 110 7.36 -4.35 -2.66
C GLU A 110 5.91 -4.60 -3.09
N ARG A 111 5.13 -3.52 -3.21
CA ARG A 111 3.70 -3.54 -3.50
C ARG A 111 3.37 -2.71 -4.73
N LEU A 112 2.75 -3.36 -5.72
CA LEU A 112 2.27 -2.76 -6.95
C LEU A 112 0.75 -2.88 -7.05
N ARG A 113 0.08 -1.83 -7.50
CA ARG A 113 -1.34 -1.89 -7.87
C ARG A 113 -1.48 -1.92 -9.39
N LEU A 114 -1.98 -3.03 -9.91
CA LEU A 114 -2.04 -3.27 -11.34
C LEU A 114 -3.49 -3.22 -11.84
N SER A 115 -3.66 -2.77 -13.08
CA SER A 115 -4.92 -2.80 -13.82
C SER A 115 -4.74 -3.62 -15.09
N TRP A 116 -5.59 -4.61 -15.30
CA TRP A 116 -5.54 -5.49 -16.47
C TRP A 116 -6.90 -5.53 -17.16
N ARG A 117 -6.95 -4.97 -18.37
CA ARG A 117 -8.15 -5.03 -19.23
C ARG A 117 -8.25 -6.41 -19.87
N GLY A 118 -9.41 -7.06 -19.77
CA GLY A 118 -9.61 -8.41 -20.30
C GLY A 118 -8.72 -9.45 -19.62
N ALA A 119 -8.46 -9.30 -18.33
CA ALA A 119 -7.68 -10.26 -17.56
C ALA A 119 -8.38 -11.63 -17.56
N PRO A 120 -7.64 -12.74 -17.62
CA PRO A 120 -8.18 -14.05 -17.26
C PRO A 120 -8.66 -14.03 -15.79
N PRO A 121 -9.47 -15.01 -15.35
CA PRO A 121 -9.83 -15.15 -13.95
C PRO A 121 -8.57 -15.20 -13.08
N LEU A 122 -8.40 -14.20 -12.21
CA LEU A 122 -7.31 -14.10 -11.27
C LEU A 122 -7.79 -14.57 -9.90
N MET A 123 -6.89 -15.19 -9.13
CA MET A 123 -7.14 -15.56 -7.73
C MET A 123 -5.99 -15.10 -6.84
N GLY A 124 -6.32 -14.74 -5.60
CA GLY A 124 -5.36 -14.53 -4.53
C GLY A 124 -4.45 -15.76 -4.35
N GLY A 125 -3.18 -15.51 -4.12
CA GLY A 125 -2.15 -16.54 -3.97
C GLY A 125 -1.51 -17.04 -5.27
N GLU A 126 -2.00 -16.65 -6.45
CA GLU A 126 -1.38 -17.05 -7.73
C GLU A 126 -0.06 -16.33 -7.98
N ARG A 127 0.93 -17.02 -8.58
CA ARG A 127 2.14 -16.37 -9.12
C ARG A 127 2.01 -16.14 -10.61
N TRP A 128 2.31 -14.92 -11.03
CA TRP A 128 2.18 -14.48 -12.42
C TRP A 128 3.47 -13.82 -12.90
N ARG A 129 3.78 -14.07 -14.16
CA ARG A 129 4.74 -13.29 -14.94
C ARG A 129 3.98 -12.34 -15.85
N LEU A 130 4.15 -11.04 -15.66
CA LEU A 130 3.36 -10.00 -16.30
C LEU A 130 4.27 -9.01 -17.03
N ALA A 131 3.86 -8.60 -18.24
CA ALA A 131 4.40 -7.44 -18.91
C ALA A 131 3.59 -6.21 -18.47
N VAL A 132 4.22 -5.32 -17.72
CA VAL A 132 3.54 -4.20 -17.07
C VAL A 132 4.20 -2.89 -17.46
N THR A 133 3.40 -1.94 -17.94
CA THR A 133 3.81 -0.54 -18.03
C THR A 133 3.66 0.09 -16.65
N LEU A 134 4.78 0.34 -15.97
CA LEU A 134 4.82 0.90 -14.64
C LEU A 134 4.72 2.41 -14.67
N LYS A 135 4.08 2.98 -13.65
CA LYS A 135 3.99 4.42 -13.43
C LYS A 135 4.19 4.73 -11.95
N ARG A 136 4.82 5.86 -11.69
CA ARG A 136 4.87 6.41 -10.33
C ARG A 136 3.46 6.77 -9.87
N PRO A 137 3.11 6.55 -8.59
CA PRO A 137 1.91 7.14 -8.00
C PRO A 137 2.04 8.66 -8.12
N ARG A 138 1.15 9.29 -8.87
CA ARG A 138 1.05 10.75 -8.97
C ARG A 138 -0.35 11.16 -8.53
N GLY A 139 -0.41 12.13 -7.64
CA GLY A 139 -1.64 12.72 -7.11
C GLY A 139 -2.15 13.79 -8.05
N LEU A 140 -3.29 13.53 -8.67
CA LEU A 140 -4.22 14.60 -8.94
C LEU A 140 -5.14 14.64 -7.73
N VAL A 141 -5.12 15.74 -6.98
CA VAL A 141 -6.20 16.02 -6.04
C VAL A 141 -7.43 16.19 -6.91
N ASN A 142 -8.30 15.17 -6.91
CA ASN A 142 -9.56 15.29 -7.62
C ASN A 142 -10.33 16.47 -7.01
N ALA A 143 -11.06 17.25 -7.81
CA ALA A 143 -11.82 18.40 -7.33
C ALA A 143 -12.80 18.07 -6.18
N ALA A 144 -13.14 16.79 -5.99
CA ALA A 144 -13.91 16.25 -4.87
C ALA A 144 -13.11 16.03 -3.56
N GLY A 145 -11.86 16.45 -3.48
CA GLY A 145 -11.04 16.43 -2.26
C GLY A 145 -10.42 15.07 -1.90
N PHE A 146 -10.59 14.03 -2.73
CA PHE A 146 -9.94 12.74 -2.50
C PHE A 146 -8.50 12.75 -3.03
N ASP A 147 -7.55 12.59 -2.10
CA ASP A 147 -6.13 12.46 -2.41
C ASP A 147 -5.77 10.99 -2.65
N TYR A 148 -5.77 10.61 -3.92
CA TYR A 148 -5.46 9.25 -4.33
C TYR A 148 -4.00 8.86 -4.08
N GLU A 149 -3.07 9.82 -4.13
CA GLU A 149 -1.66 9.56 -3.86
C GLU A 149 -1.43 9.28 -2.39
N ALA A 150 -2.03 10.09 -1.50
CA ALA A 150 -1.99 9.85 -0.07
C ALA A 150 -2.59 8.49 0.30
N TRP A 151 -3.70 8.10 -0.34
CA TRP A 151 -4.32 6.79 -0.15
C TRP A 151 -3.40 5.64 -0.59
N LEU A 152 -2.73 5.76 -1.75
CA LEU A 152 -1.76 4.75 -2.22
C LEU A 152 -0.55 4.65 -1.29
N LEU A 153 -0.03 5.79 -0.82
CA LEU A 153 1.09 5.85 0.10
C LEU A 153 0.75 5.19 1.44
N ALA A 154 -0.45 5.44 1.96
CA ALA A 154 -0.96 4.81 3.18
C ALA A 154 -1.04 3.28 3.05
N GLN A 155 -1.34 2.77 1.85
CA GLN A 155 -1.33 1.33 1.55
C GLN A 155 0.06 0.77 1.22
N ARG A 156 1.11 1.60 1.28
CA ARG A 156 2.49 1.29 0.86
C ARG A 156 2.58 0.82 -0.59
N VAL A 157 1.68 1.29 -1.46
CA VAL A 157 1.74 1.00 -2.89
C VAL A 157 2.78 1.92 -3.53
N GLY A 158 3.93 1.37 -3.90
CA GLY A 158 5.04 2.15 -4.44
C GLY A 158 4.98 2.38 -5.96
N ALA A 159 4.14 1.62 -6.69
CA ALA A 159 3.81 1.92 -8.08
C ALA A 159 2.42 1.45 -8.50
N VAL A 160 1.92 2.10 -9.55
CA VAL A 160 0.73 1.67 -10.28
C VAL A 160 1.12 1.20 -11.67
N GLY A 161 0.35 0.31 -12.28
CA GLY A 161 0.71 -0.20 -13.61
C GLY A 161 -0.47 -0.73 -14.42
N THR A 162 -0.27 -0.81 -15.72
CA THR A 162 -1.21 -1.46 -16.64
C THR A 162 -0.57 -2.71 -17.22
N VAL A 163 -1.26 -3.85 -17.08
CA VAL A 163 -0.80 -5.13 -17.63
C VAL A 163 -1.11 -5.18 -19.13
N LYS A 164 -0.13 -5.60 -19.92
CA LYS A 164 -0.23 -5.78 -21.37
C LYS A 164 -0.35 -7.25 -21.76
N ALA A 165 0.38 -8.11 -21.07
CA ALA A 165 0.36 -9.55 -21.27
C ALA A 165 0.73 -10.22 -19.95
N GLY A 166 0.33 -11.49 -19.79
CA GLY A 166 0.63 -12.23 -18.59
C GLY A 166 0.53 -13.73 -18.79
N GLN A 167 1.36 -14.46 -18.04
CA GLN A 167 1.32 -15.91 -17.97
C GLN A 167 1.32 -16.33 -16.49
N ARG A 168 0.41 -17.24 -16.13
CA ARG A 168 0.39 -17.83 -14.80
C ARG A 168 1.55 -18.81 -14.66
N LEU A 169 2.36 -18.62 -13.62
CA LEU A 169 3.48 -19.50 -13.29
C LEU A 169 3.08 -20.57 -12.28
N GLN A 170 2.30 -20.18 -11.27
CA GLN A 170 1.86 -21.10 -10.22
C GLN A 170 0.37 -20.87 -9.90
N PRO A 171 -0.38 -21.94 -9.62
CA PRO A 171 -1.77 -21.82 -9.19
C PRO A 171 -1.88 -21.16 -7.81
N ALA A 172 -3.10 -20.77 -7.45
CA ALA A 172 -3.42 -20.15 -6.18
C ALA A 172 -3.02 -21.08 -5.01
N SER A 173 -2.30 -20.54 -4.03
CA SER A 173 -1.89 -21.27 -2.82
C SER A 173 -1.92 -20.38 -1.59
N GLY A 174 -2.00 -20.99 -0.40
CA GLY A 174 -1.95 -20.29 0.88
C GLY A 174 -3.28 -19.69 1.32
N LEU A 175 -3.21 -18.79 2.30
CA LEU A 175 -4.37 -18.17 2.94
C LEU A 175 -5.18 -17.29 1.97
N ASP A 176 -4.52 -16.60 1.04
CA ASP A 176 -5.20 -15.76 0.05
C ASP A 176 -6.05 -16.59 -0.90
N ALA A 177 -5.54 -17.74 -1.35
CA ALA A 177 -6.28 -18.68 -2.19
C ALA A 177 -7.51 -19.24 -1.46
N TRP A 178 -7.34 -19.58 -0.18
CA TRP A 178 -8.44 -20.03 0.68
C TRP A 178 -9.49 -18.94 0.84
N ARG A 179 -9.08 -17.70 1.18
CA ARG A 179 -9.98 -16.55 1.37
C ARG A 179 -10.80 -16.26 0.12
N ASP A 180 -10.16 -16.29 -1.05
CA ASP A 180 -10.81 -16.06 -2.34
C ASP A 180 -11.81 -17.17 -2.68
N ALA A 181 -11.44 -18.42 -2.46
CA ALA A 181 -12.34 -19.55 -2.66
C ALA A 181 -13.58 -19.46 -1.77
N TRP A 182 -13.42 -19.07 -0.51
CA TRP A 182 -14.53 -18.84 0.41
C TRP A 182 -15.45 -17.71 -0.04
N ARG A 183 -14.88 -16.59 -0.49
CA ARG A 183 -15.68 -15.49 -1.02
C ARG A 183 -16.45 -15.90 -2.27
N GLN A 184 -15.81 -16.58 -3.23
CA GLN A 184 -16.49 -17.06 -4.43
C GLN A 184 -17.64 -18.00 -4.07
N ARG A 185 -17.44 -18.87 -3.08
CA ARG A 185 -18.50 -19.76 -2.57
C ARG A 185 -19.65 -18.98 -1.95
N LEU A 186 -19.37 -17.93 -1.17
CA LEU A 186 -20.40 -17.06 -0.58
C LEU A 186 -21.16 -16.25 -1.62
N LEU A 187 -20.49 -15.77 -2.68
CA LEU A 187 -21.12 -15.06 -3.79
C LEU A 187 -21.99 -15.99 -4.66
N ALA A 188 -21.62 -17.26 -4.76
CA ALA A 188 -22.38 -18.27 -5.51
C ALA A 188 -23.64 -18.75 -4.77
N VAL A 189 -23.71 -18.55 -3.44
CA VAL A 189 -24.91 -18.86 -2.66
C VAL A 189 -25.92 -17.72 -2.80
N ASP A 190 -27.15 -18.04 -3.20
CA ASP A 190 -28.24 -17.07 -3.23
C ASP A 190 -28.63 -16.68 -1.80
N ALA A 191 -27.94 -15.66 -1.28
CA ALA A 191 -28.18 -15.08 0.03
C ALA A 191 -29.26 -13.98 -0.02
N GLN A 192 -30.32 -14.14 -0.83
CA GLN A 192 -31.43 -13.19 -0.95
C GLN A 192 -30.94 -11.75 -1.20
N GLY A 193 -29.97 -11.58 -2.09
CA GLY A 193 -29.35 -10.28 -2.41
C GLY A 193 -28.31 -9.76 -1.41
N ARG A 194 -28.00 -10.49 -0.31
CA ARG A 194 -26.99 -10.10 0.70
C ARG A 194 -25.60 -10.72 0.48
N GLY A 195 -25.40 -11.46 -0.61
CA GLY A 195 -24.13 -12.14 -0.90
C GLY A 195 -22.94 -11.18 -0.94
N ALA A 196 -23.13 -9.96 -1.45
CA ALA A 196 -22.10 -8.91 -1.46
C ALA A 196 -21.71 -8.43 -0.05
N ALA A 197 -22.68 -8.32 0.87
CA ALA A 197 -22.42 -7.91 2.25
C ALA A 197 -21.69 -9.00 3.05
N LEU A 198 -22.04 -10.27 2.83
CA LEU A 198 -21.35 -11.41 3.45
C LEU A 198 -19.93 -11.60 2.89
N ALA A 199 -19.76 -11.41 1.58
CA ALA A 199 -18.45 -11.42 0.93
C ALA A 199 -17.52 -10.30 1.45
N ALA A 200 -18.08 -9.17 1.90
CA ALA A 200 -17.30 -8.06 2.45
C ALA A 200 -16.79 -8.31 3.89
N LEU A 201 -17.38 -9.26 4.63
CA LEU A 201 -16.92 -9.62 5.99
C LEU A 201 -15.69 -10.53 5.99
N VAL A 202 -15.34 -11.08 4.83
CA VAL A 202 -14.19 -11.96 4.62
C VAL A 202 -12.98 -11.17 4.08
N LEU A 203 -13.07 -9.84 4.01
CA LEU A 203 -12.01 -8.92 3.58
C LEU A 203 -10.87 -8.81 4.59
#